data_AF-A0A838KGW5-F1
#
_entry.id   AF-A0A838KGW5-F1
#
_cell.length_a   1.000
_cell.length_b   1.000
_cell.length_c   1.000
_cell.angle_alpha   90.00
_cell.angle_beta   90.00
_cell.angle_gamma   90.00
#
_symmetry.space_group_name_H-M   'P 1'
#
loop_
_entity.id
_entity.type
_entity.pdbx_description
1 polymer ?
#
loop_
_entity_poly.entity_id
_entity_poly.type
_entity_poly.pdbx_seq_one_letter_code
_entity_poly.pdbx_strand_id
1 'polypeptide(L)'
;LTDNRRQTEAWERRVLADLRAGDPDAAVAAYADHGRVHTAPADQLPDRVVNDYLRLINEPGPADQARRGEPFERVVMLAVRRADVTDLNDTARARLLAAGRLGPDAVHTGEGDKQREYRASDRVLVTANDYRLGLLNGARAAVTAVDPRRQTLTLATEDDQQVTVPVEWAGRHLDHGYAMTCHKAQGATVETALLYGTGALTREAGYVALSRGRAANHLYVPDDPVDERTVAVDGKRHLDRLAARLAVRRTQTLATRQLHRSVPGRWQPDSTLVAQQRTEGISR
;
A
#
# COMPACT_ATOMS: atom_id res chain seq x y z
N LEU A 1 27.71 9.34 3.65
CA LEU A 1 26.31 9.07 3.24
C LEU A 1 25.53 8.45 4.41
N THR A 2 25.45 9.04 5.62
CA THR A 2 25.18 10.44 6.07
C THR A 2 23.77 10.96 5.77
N ASP A 3 22.99 11.06 6.85
CA ASP A 3 21.77 11.84 7.09
C ASP A 3 20.57 11.65 6.15
N ASN A 4 19.59 10.86 6.59
CA ASN A 4 18.33 10.60 5.88
C ASN A 4 17.31 11.72 6.13
N ARG A 5 17.54 12.90 5.55
CA ARG A 5 16.65 14.08 5.68
C ARG A 5 15.35 14.02 4.88
N ARG A 6 14.96 12.84 4.36
CA ARG A 6 13.91 12.72 3.35
C ARG A 6 12.51 12.49 3.92
N GLN A 7 12.36 11.73 5.00
CA GLN A 7 11.05 11.53 5.62
C GLN A 7 10.67 12.78 6.42
N THR A 8 9.47 13.29 6.16
CA THR A 8 8.89 14.42 6.90
C THR A 8 8.81 14.09 8.39
N GLU A 9 8.37 12.88 8.72
CA GLU A 9 8.23 12.37 10.08
C GLU A 9 9.59 12.18 10.79
N ALA A 10 9.69 12.73 12.00
CA ALA A 10 10.89 12.58 12.83
C ALA A 10 11.06 11.15 13.35
N TRP A 11 9.96 10.42 13.55
CA TRP A 11 9.99 9.03 14.01
C TRP A 11 10.42 8.08 12.87
N GLU A 12 9.92 8.23 11.64
CA GLU A 12 10.39 7.42 10.48
C GLU A 12 11.90 7.58 10.27
N ARG A 13 12.43 8.82 10.36
CA ARG A 13 13.88 9.09 10.24
C ARG A 13 14.71 8.33 11.27
N ARG A 14 14.25 8.28 12.52
CA ARG A 14 14.90 7.54 13.61
C ARG A 14 14.81 6.03 13.36
N VAL A 15 13.61 5.52 13.08
CA VAL A 15 13.37 4.09 12.80
C VAL A 15 14.21 3.57 11.64
N LEU A 16 14.40 4.36 10.59
CA LEU A 16 15.25 3.98 9.45
C LEU A 16 16.75 4.05 9.78
N ALA A 17 17.18 4.87 10.73
CA ALA A 17 18.54 4.81 11.26
C ALA A 17 18.76 3.55 12.12
N ASP A 18 17.80 3.23 13.00
CA ASP A 18 17.87 2.10 13.93
C ASP A 18 17.80 0.74 13.18
N LEU A 19 16.94 0.62 12.15
CA LEU A 19 16.86 -0.57 11.29
C LEU A 19 18.12 -0.77 10.44
N ARG A 20 18.82 0.32 10.08
CA ARG A 20 20.15 0.26 9.44
C ARG A 20 21.24 -0.14 10.44
N ALA A 21 21.11 0.24 11.72
CA ALA A 21 22.10 -0.06 12.76
C ALA A 21 22.07 -1.52 13.23
N GLY A 22 20.89 -2.09 13.47
CA GLY A 22 20.82 -3.44 14.05
C GLY A 22 19.46 -4.11 14.04
N ASP A 23 18.37 -3.35 14.21
CA ASP A 23 17.12 -3.89 14.72
C ASP A 23 15.96 -3.83 13.71
N PRO A 24 15.62 -4.94 13.02
CA PRO A 24 14.41 -5.00 12.21
C PRO A 24 13.13 -5.00 13.04
N ASP A 25 13.20 -5.45 14.29
CA ASP A 25 12.03 -5.80 15.10
C ASP A 25 11.46 -4.55 15.80
N ALA A 26 12.32 -3.72 16.40
CA ALA A 26 11.94 -2.41 16.96
C ALA A 26 11.32 -1.48 15.90
N ALA A 27 11.78 -1.58 14.65
CA ALA A 27 11.28 -0.77 13.55
C ALA A 27 9.85 -1.12 13.15
N VAL A 28 9.53 -2.41 12.99
CA VAL A 28 8.16 -2.88 12.72
C VAL A 28 7.25 -2.55 13.89
N ALA A 29 7.73 -2.68 15.14
CA ALA A 29 6.98 -2.24 16.31
C ALA A 29 6.59 -0.76 16.21
N ALA A 30 7.55 0.13 15.94
CA ALA A 30 7.33 1.57 15.79
C ALA A 30 6.42 1.94 14.61
N TYR A 31 6.61 1.34 13.42
CA TYR A 31 5.70 1.51 12.29
C TYR A 31 4.26 1.12 12.67
N ALA A 32 4.10 0.01 13.37
CA ALA A 32 2.80 -0.50 13.76
C ALA A 32 2.16 0.32 14.92
N ASP A 33 2.93 0.96 15.79
CA ASP A 33 2.42 1.89 16.81
C ASP A 33 1.90 3.19 16.21
N HIS A 34 2.47 3.63 15.08
CA HIS A 34 1.98 4.77 14.30
C HIS A 34 0.88 4.38 13.29
N GLY A 35 0.27 3.20 13.42
CA GLY A 35 -0.84 2.74 12.58
C GLY A 35 -0.45 2.46 11.11
N ARG A 36 0.84 2.27 10.83
CA ARG A 36 1.38 2.04 9.48
C ARG A 36 1.58 0.57 9.11
N VAL A 37 1.24 -0.37 9.99
CA VAL A 37 1.17 -1.81 9.66
C VAL A 37 -0.28 -2.24 9.54
N HIS A 38 -0.55 -2.96 8.45
CA HIS A 38 -1.87 -3.42 8.04
C HIS A 38 -1.82 -4.93 7.80
N THR A 39 -2.89 -5.65 8.16
CA THR A 39 -2.94 -7.11 7.98
C THR A 39 -4.25 -7.59 7.37
N ALA A 40 -4.20 -8.74 6.72
CA ALA A 40 -5.36 -9.48 6.22
C ALA A 40 -4.97 -10.96 6.07
N PRO A 41 -5.94 -11.88 5.92
CA PRO A 41 -5.70 -13.21 5.36
C PRO A 41 -4.89 -13.13 4.04
N ALA A 42 -4.05 -14.12 3.77
CA ALA A 42 -3.04 -14.02 2.71
C ALA A 42 -3.62 -13.90 1.29
N ASP A 43 -4.82 -14.42 1.06
CA ASP A 43 -5.66 -14.28 -0.14
C ASP A 43 -6.27 -12.87 -0.30
N GLN A 44 -6.62 -12.23 0.82
CA GLN A 44 -7.27 -10.92 0.87
C GLN A 44 -6.27 -9.74 0.91
N LEU A 45 -4.99 -10.03 1.16
CA LEU A 45 -3.96 -9.01 1.32
C LEU A 45 -3.75 -8.14 0.06
N PRO A 46 -3.67 -8.67 -1.19
CA PRO A 46 -3.58 -7.85 -2.39
C PRO A 46 -4.76 -6.88 -2.52
N ASP A 47 -5.98 -7.40 -2.31
CA ASP A 47 -7.22 -6.65 -2.37
C ASP A 47 -7.26 -5.51 -1.33
N ARG A 48 -6.65 -5.72 -0.15
CA ARG A 48 -6.48 -4.69 0.88
C ARG A 48 -5.47 -3.61 0.46
N VAL A 49 -4.30 -3.97 -0.08
CA VAL A 49 -3.32 -2.98 -0.58
C VAL A 49 -3.95 -2.11 -1.67
N VAL A 50 -4.62 -2.74 -2.63
CA VAL A 50 -5.25 -2.02 -3.75
C VAL A 50 -6.40 -1.13 -3.27
N ASN A 51 -7.18 -1.55 -2.26
CA ASN A 51 -8.23 -0.69 -1.67
C ASN A 51 -7.63 0.56 -1.01
N ASP A 52 -6.56 0.43 -0.22
CA ASP A 52 -5.90 1.58 0.38
C ASP A 52 -5.20 2.46 -0.65
N TYR A 53 -4.58 1.88 -1.68
CA TYR A 53 -4.04 2.61 -2.83
C TYR A 53 -5.12 3.46 -3.52
N LEU A 54 -6.25 2.84 -3.91
CA LEU A 54 -7.36 3.53 -4.57
C LEU A 54 -7.99 4.61 -3.67
N ARG A 55 -8.06 4.39 -2.36
CA ARG A 55 -8.49 5.43 -1.40
C ARG A 55 -7.50 6.59 -1.39
N LEU A 56 -6.20 6.31 -1.20
CA LEU A 56 -5.16 7.32 -1.03
C LEU A 56 -4.88 8.16 -2.29
N ILE A 57 -5.15 7.67 -3.49
CA ILE A 57 -5.05 8.49 -4.74
C ILE A 57 -6.27 9.40 -4.98
N ASN A 58 -7.37 9.20 -4.25
CA ASN A 58 -8.56 10.06 -4.33
C ASN A 58 -8.66 11.04 -3.13
N GLU A 59 -7.93 10.80 -2.04
CA GLU A 59 -7.78 11.74 -0.93
C GLU A 59 -6.81 12.89 -1.28
N PRO A 60 -7.04 14.14 -0.81
CA PRO A 60 -6.08 15.22 -0.93
C PRO A 60 -4.94 15.05 0.08
N GLY A 61 -3.71 14.87 -0.42
CA GLY A 61 -2.50 14.74 0.39
C GLY A 61 -1.83 16.06 0.76
N PRO A 62 -0.78 16.02 1.61
CA PRO A 62 -0.03 17.20 2.03
C PRO A 62 0.52 18.07 0.89
N ALA A 63 1.01 17.48 -0.20
CA ALA A 63 1.50 18.25 -1.35
C ALA A 63 0.37 18.89 -2.20
N ASP A 64 -0.83 18.30 -2.20
CA ASP A 64 -1.89 18.62 -3.18
C ASP A 64 -2.45 20.04 -2.98
N GLN A 65 -2.27 20.63 -1.79
CA GLN A 65 -2.58 22.05 -1.53
C GLN A 65 -1.69 23.03 -2.31
N ALA A 66 -0.45 22.63 -2.62
CA ALA A 66 0.51 23.41 -3.41
C ALA A 66 0.53 23.01 -4.90
N ARG A 67 -0.11 21.89 -5.26
CA ARG A 67 0.13 21.16 -6.51
C ARG A 67 -1.17 20.81 -7.25
N ARG A 68 -2.00 21.83 -7.49
CA ARG A 68 -3.22 21.73 -8.30
C ARG A 68 -2.89 21.49 -9.78
N GLY A 69 -2.64 20.23 -10.14
CA GLY A 69 -2.46 19.81 -11.54
C GLY A 69 -1.32 18.84 -11.85
N GLU A 70 -0.61 18.28 -10.85
CA GLU A 70 0.43 17.27 -11.13
C GLU A 70 -0.14 16.07 -11.92
N PRO A 71 0.50 15.64 -13.02
CA PRO A 71 0.05 14.45 -13.75
C PRO A 71 0.31 13.14 -12.99
N PHE A 72 1.11 13.14 -11.92
CA PHE A 72 1.76 11.96 -11.35
C PHE A 72 1.18 11.47 -10.04
N GLU A 73 1.39 10.19 -9.77
CA GLU A 73 0.76 9.53 -8.63
C GLU A 73 1.58 9.68 -7.35
N ARG A 74 0.98 10.37 -6.38
CA ARG A 74 1.50 10.61 -5.03
C ARG A 74 1.78 9.30 -4.25
N VAL A 75 1.17 8.19 -4.68
CA VAL A 75 1.16 6.87 -4.04
C VAL A 75 1.76 5.83 -5.00
N VAL A 76 2.50 4.85 -4.50
CA VAL A 76 2.87 3.65 -5.29
C VAL A 76 2.80 2.39 -4.43
N MET A 77 2.41 1.27 -5.05
CA MET A 77 2.51 -0.05 -4.44
C MET A 77 3.88 -0.68 -4.71
N LEU A 78 4.52 -1.23 -3.69
CA LEU A 78 5.84 -1.85 -3.76
C LEU A 78 5.77 -3.31 -3.33
N ALA A 79 6.37 -4.22 -4.11
CA ALA A 79 6.51 -5.62 -3.73
C ALA A 79 7.91 -6.17 -4.04
N VAL A 80 8.21 -7.38 -3.55
CA VAL A 80 9.51 -8.03 -3.77
C VAL A 80 9.49 -8.95 -4.99
N ARG A 81 8.45 -9.79 -5.14
CA ARG A 81 8.33 -10.75 -6.25
C ARG A 81 7.71 -10.06 -7.47
N ARG A 82 8.03 -10.54 -8.67
CA ARG A 82 7.42 -10.02 -9.91
C ARG A 82 5.94 -10.39 -10.05
N ALA A 83 5.54 -11.59 -9.59
CA ALA A 83 4.13 -12.01 -9.54
C ALA A 83 3.28 -11.00 -8.74
N ASP A 84 3.67 -10.72 -7.49
CA ASP A 84 3.01 -9.70 -6.65
C ASP A 84 2.82 -8.34 -7.36
N VAL A 85 3.80 -7.92 -8.17
CA VAL A 85 3.73 -6.66 -8.93
C VAL A 85 2.75 -6.75 -10.10
N THR A 86 2.65 -7.90 -10.77
CA THR A 86 1.62 -8.16 -11.78
C THR A 86 0.24 -8.19 -11.14
N ASP A 87 0.04 -9.01 -10.11
CA ASP A 87 -1.24 -9.18 -9.42
C ASP A 87 -1.80 -7.83 -8.90
N LEU A 88 -0.95 -7.00 -8.28
CA LEU A 88 -1.31 -5.66 -7.80
C LEU A 88 -1.60 -4.66 -8.94
N ASN A 89 -0.85 -4.71 -10.05
CA ASN A 89 -1.13 -3.86 -11.22
C ASN A 89 -2.47 -4.23 -11.87
N ASP A 90 -2.71 -5.51 -12.11
CA ASP A 90 -3.91 -6.00 -12.79
C ASP A 90 -5.16 -5.74 -11.94
N THR A 91 -5.08 -5.98 -10.62
CA THR A 91 -6.20 -5.73 -9.68
C THR A 91 -6.50 -4.23 -9.54
N ALA A 92 -5.47 -3.38 -9.49
CA ALA A 92 -5.66 -1.93 -9.48
C ALA A 92 -6.28 -1.42 -10.80
N ARG A 93 -5.75 -1.88 -11.94
CA ARG A 93 -6.26 -1.49 -13.26
C ARG A 93 -7.70 -1.94 -13.47
N ALA A 94 -8.04 -3.18 -13.12
CA ALA A 94 -9.39 -3.73 -13.24
C ALA A 94 -10.41 -2.90 -12.44
N ARG A 95 -10.06 -2.49 -11.22
CA ARG A 95 -10.90 -1.63 -10.39
C ARG A 95 -11.01 -0.20 -10.93
N LEU A 96 -9.93 0.39 -11.47
CA LEU A 96 -9.98 1.69 -12.13
C LEU A 96 -10.84 1.67 -13.40
N LEU A 97 -10.75 0.61 -14.20
CA LEU A 97 -11.59 0.40 -15.38
C LEU A 97 -13.07 0.24 -15.00
N ALA A 98 -13.37 -0.61 -14.02
CA ALA A 98 -14.73 -0.80 -13.51
C ALA A 98 -15.34 0.48 -12.88
N ALA A 99 -14.51 1.33 -12.29
CA ALA A 99 -14.90 2.64 -11.75
C ALA A 99 -14.97 3.76 -12.80
N GLY A 100 -14.78 3.47 -14.09
CA GLY A 100 -14.81 4.46 -15.18
C GLY A 100 -13.69 5.51 -15.09
N ARG A 101 -12.58 5.20 -14.40
CA ARG A 101 -11.44 6.11 -14.19
C ARG A 101 -10.43 6.14 -15.35
N LEU A 102 -10.53 5.20 -16.28
CA LEU A 102 -9.72 5.09 -17.50
C LEU A 102 -10.50 5.56 -18.73
N GLY A 103 -9.79 5.98 -19.78
CA GLY A 103 -10.37 6.47 -21.03
C GLY A 103 -11.23 5.44 -21.78
N PRO A 104 -12.20 5.89 -22.59
CA PRO A 104 -13.10 5.01 -23.34
C PRO A 104 -12.36 4.27 -24.48
N ASP A 105 -11.48 4.97 -25.18
CA ASP A 105 -10.60 4.41 -26.21
C ASP A 105 -9.46 3.59 -25.60
N ALA A 106 -9.08 2.52 -26.31
CA ALA A 106 -8.02 1.60 -25.91
C ALA A 106 -7.15 1.21 -27.10
N VAL A 107 -5.87 0.94 -26.84
CA VAL A 107 -4.98 0.24 -27.76
C VAL A 107 -4.48 -1.04 -27.12
N HIS A 108 -4.25 -2.06 -27.96
CA HIS A 108 -3.67 -3.33 -27.55
C HIS A 108 -2.23 -3.44 -28.07
N THR A 109 -1.35 -4.03 -27.27
CA THR A 109 0.09 -4.11 -27.57
C THR A 109 0.63 -5.49 -27.27
N GLY A 110 1.51 -6.04 -28.11
CA GLY A 110 2.04 -7.40 -27.94
C GLY A 110 1.07 -8.48 -28.41
N GLU A 111 1.48 -9.74 -28.25
CA GLU A 111 0.78 -10.93 -28.76
C GLU A 111 0.68 -12.02 -27.67
N GLY A 112 -0.39 -12.84 -27.73
CA GLY A 112 -0.62 -13.95 -26.80
C GLY A 112 -0.62 -13.50 -25.34
N ASP A 113 0.02 -14.29 -24.46
CA ASP A 113 0.15 -14.03 -23.01
C ASP A 113 0.89 -12.72 -22.65
N LYS A 114 1.40 -11.99 -23.65
CA LYS A 114 2.04 -10.67 -23.47
C LYS A 114 1.13 -9.51 -23.87
N GLN A 115 -0.06 -9.78 -24.42
CA GLN A 115 -1.01 -8.75 -24.83
C GLN A 115 -1.41 -7.88 -23.64
N ARG A 116 -1.20 -6.57 -23.77
CA ARG A 116 -1.59 -5.54 -22.80
C ARG A 116 -2.57 -4.58 -23.44
N GLU A 117 -3.52 -4.08 -22.65
CA GLU A 117 -4.38 -2.96 -23.02
C GLU A 117 -3.88 -1.69 -22.32
N TYR A 118 -3.85 -0.58 -23.05
CA TYR A 118 -3.61 0.76 -22.50
C TYR A 118 -4.73 1.72 -22.92
N ARG A 119 -5.14 2.58 -21.99
CA ARG A 119 -6.17 3.61 -22.11
C ARG A 119 -5.62 4.95 -21.61
N ALA A 120 -6.28 6.05 -21.93
CA ALA A 120 -5.98 7.31 -21.25
C ALA A 120 -6.18 7.16 -19.72
N SER A 121 -5.39 7.88 -18.93
CA SER A 121 -5.25 7.74 -17.47
C SER A 121 -4.59 6.46 -16.95
N ASP A 122 -4.15 5.51 -17.80
CA ASP A 122 -3.34 4.38 -17.32
C ASP A 122 -2.00 4.89 -16.73
N ARG A 123 -1.55 4.29 -15.62
CA ARG A 123 -0.18 4.45 -15.13
C ARG A 123 0.72 3.41 -15.78
N VAL A 124 1.89 3.83 -16.25
CA VAL A 124 2.86 2.93 -16.89
C VAL A 124 4.28 3.14 -16.38
N LEU A 125 5.10 2.11 -16.53
CA LEU A 125 6.48 2.04 -16.09
C LEU A 125 7.36 1.60 -17.26
N VAL A 126 8.31 2.44 -17.62
CA VAL A 126 9.28 2.15 -18.69
C VAL A 126 10.21 1.00 -18.26
N THR A 127 10.45 0.04 -19.15
CA THR A 127 11.19 -1.20 -18.86
C THR A 127 12.56 -1.31 -19.54
N ALA A 128 12.88 -0.40 -20.45
CA ALA A 128 14.18 -0.30 -21.15
C ALA A 128 14.56 1.17 -21.39
N ASN A 129 15.85 1.45 -21.64
CA ASN A 129 16.30 2.80 -21.99
C ASN A 129 16.12 3.03 -23.50
N ASP A 130 15.42 4.10 -23.87
CA ASP A 130 15.38 4.65 -25.22
C ASP A 130 15.75 6.14 -25.20
N TYR A 131 17.05 6.41 -25.37
CA TYR A 131 17.61 7.76 -25.37
C TYR A 131 17.13 8.63 -26.56
N ARG A 132 16.49 8.05 -27.59
CA ARG A 132 15.91 8.84 -28.69
C ARG A 132 14.56 9.45 -28.31
N LEU A 133 13.85 8.78 -27.41
CA LEU A 133 12.58 9.22 -26.83
C LEU A 133 12.75 9.95 -25.49
N GLY A 134 13.96 9.97 -24.93
CA GLY A 134 14.25 10.46 -23.57
C GLY A 134 13.82 9.50 -22.45
N LEU A 135 13.28 8.33 -22.79
CA LEU A 135 12.67 7.41 -21.84
C LEU A 135 13.72 6.49 -21.20
N LEU A 136 13.75 6.44 -19.86
CA LEU A 136 14.72 5.64 -19.10
C LEU A 136 14.03 4.48 -18.37
N ASN A 137 14.69 3.32 -18.26
CA ASN A 137 14.18 2.17 -17.50
C ASN A 137 13.93 2.55 -16.04
N GLY A 138 12.70 2.34 -15.57
CA GLY A 138 12.25 2.77 -14.24
C GLY A 138 11.57 4.14 -14.21
N ALA A 139 11.63 4.93 -15.28
CA ALA A 139 10.81 6.14 -15.40
C ALA A 139 9.32 5.78 -15.42
N ARG A 140 8.51 6.53 -14.68
CA ARG A 140 7.05 6.42 -14.71
C ARG A 140 6.47 7.41 -15.70
N ALA A 141 5.31 7.04 -16.26
CA ALA A 141 4.50 7.94 -17.05
C ALA A 141 3.01 7.74 -16.80
N ALA A 142 2.24 8.76 -17.13
CA ALA A 142 0.80 8.68 -17.32
C ALA A 142 0.49 8.59 -18.82
N VAL A 143 -0.40 7.69 -19.24
CA VAL A 143 -0.93 7.70 -20.60
C VAL A 143 -1.95 8.84 -20.71
N THR A 144 -1.61 9.91 -21.42
CA THR A 144 -2.47 11.10 -21.56
C THR A 144 -3.48 10.94 -22.70
N ALA A 145 -3.12 10.19 -23.74
CA ALA A 145 -4.01 9.87 -24.87
C ALA A 145 -3.62 8.53 -25.51
N VAL A 146 -4.57 7.92 -26.23
CA VAL A 146 -4.33 6.79 -27.13
C VAL A 146 -5.05 7.04 -28.45
N ASP A 147 -4.47 6.61 -29.57
CA ASP A 147 -5.09 6.69 -30.90
C ASP A 147 -5.16 5.28 -31.51
N PRO A 148 -6.34 4.63 -31.50
CA PRO A 148 -6.54 3.31 -32.08
C PRO A 148 -6.44 3.26 -33.62
N ARG A 149 -6.51 4.41 -34.32
CA ARG A 149 -6.38 4.47 -35.79
C ARG A 149 -4.94 4.64 -36.21
N ARG A 150 -4.14 5.42 -35.47
CA ARG A 150 -2.70 5.60 -35.68
C ARG A 150 -1.83 4.56 -34.98
N GLN A 151 -2.42 3.78 -34.08
CA GLN A 151 -1.73 2.76 -33.27
C GLN A 151 -0.58 3.39 -32.44
N THR A 152 -0.92 4.46 -31.72
CA THR A 152 0.01 5.24 -30.88
C THR A 152 -0.56 5.56 -29.50
N LEU A 153 0.33 5.72 -28.52
CA LEU A 153 0.04 6.21 -27.17
C LEU A 153 0.79 7.53 -26.96
N THR A 154 0.21 8.50 -26.25
CA THR A 154 0.94 9.66 -25.72
C THR A 154 1.16 9.47 -24.23
N LEU A 155 2.42 9.62 -23.81
CA LEU A 155 2.89 9.54 -22.44
C LEU A 155 3.22 10.96 -21.94
N ALA A 156 3.02 11.22 -20.65
CA ALA A 156 3.69 12.29 -19.92
C ALA A 156 4.56 11.66 -18.82
N THR A 157 5.85 12.02 -18.73
CA THR A 157 6.81 11.53 -17.72
C THR A 157 6.98 12.49 -16.55
N GLU A 158 7.54 12.00 -15.42
CA GLU A 158 7.64 12.74 -14.14
C GLU A 158 8.43 14.07 -14.17
N ASP A 159 9.05 14.40 -15.31
CA ASP A 159 9.73 15.64 -15.66
C ASP A 159 8.92 16.52 -16.65
N ASP A 160 7.62 16.28 -16.74
CA ASP A 160 6.62 16.94 -17.62
C ASP A 160 6.88 16.82 -19.13
N GLN A 161 7.85 15.99 -19.56
CA GLN A 161 8.06 15.69 -20.98
C GLN A 161 6.89 14.87 -21.55
N GLN A 162 6.34 15.29 -22.69
CA GLN A 162 5.36 14.50 -23.44
C GLN A 162 6.02 13.74 -24.58
N VAL A 163 5.66 12.46 -24.74
CA VAL A 163 6.24 11.54 -25.75
C VAL A 163 5.15 10.70 -26.38
N THR A 164 4.97 10.79 -27.71
CA THR A 164 4.12 9.85 -28.46
C THR A 164 4.94 8.65 -28.92
N VAL A 165 4.48 7.43 -28.60
CA VAL A 165 5.13 6.15 -28.93
C VAL A 165 4.17 5.22 -29.70
N PRO A 166 4.66 4.39 -30.64
CA PRO A 166 3.83 3.39 -31.31
C PRO A 166 3.51 2.20 -30.39
N VAL A 167 2.40 1.50 -30.65
CA VAL A 167 1.98 0.30 -29.91
C VAL A 167 3.04 -0.81 -29.88
N GLU A 168 3.85 -0.96 -30.92
CA GLU A 168 4.92 -1.96 -30.97
C GLU A 168 6.02 -1.65 -29.93
N TRP A 169 6.40 -0.38 -29.80
CA TRP A 169 7.35 0.06 -28.79
C TRP A 169 6.76 -0.13 -27.39
N ALA A 170 5.50 0.27 -27.19
CA ALA A 170 4.80 0.10 -25.91
C ALA A 170 4.71 -1.37 -25.47
N GLY A 171 4.39 -2.29 -26.38
CA GLY A 171 4.32 -3.73 -26.11
C GLY A 171 5.67 -4.41 -25.82
N ARG A 172 6.78 -3.70 -26.04
CA ARG A 172 8.15 -4.17 -25.77
C ARG A 172 8.80 -3.48 -24.57
N HIS A 173 8.37 -2.24 -24.26
CA HIS A 173 9.09 -1.33 -23.37
C HIS A 173 8.24 -0.64 -22.28
N LEU A 174 6.94 -0.94 -22.19
CA LEU A 174 6.06 -0.54 -21.07
C LEU A 174 5.48 -1.76 -20.34
N ASP A 175 5.32 -1.59 -19.03
CA ASP A 175 4.37 -2.33 -18.17
C ASP A 175 3.42 -1.32 -17.50
N HIS A 176 2.35 -1.79 -16.88
CA HIS A 176 1.55 -0.94 -15.97
C HIS A 176 2.38 -0.53 -14.73
N GLY A 177 2.09 0.66 -14.20
CA GLY A 177 2.93 1.38 -13.23
C GLY A 177 2.30 1.64 -11.86
N TYR A 178 1.13 1.05 -11.59
CA TYR A 178 0.43 1.14 -10.30
C TYR A 178 1.22 0.48 -9.17
N ALA A 179 1.87 -0.65 -9.49
CA ALA A 179 2.82 -1.35 -8.64
C ALA A 179 4.19 -1.49 -9.31
N MET A 180 5.27 -1.54 -8.51
CA MET A 180 6.61 -1.86 -9.00
C MET A 180 7.44 -2.67 -7.98
N THR A 181 8.56 -3.24 -8.42
CA THR A 181 9.47 -3.92 -7.49
C THR A 181 10.23 -2.90 -6.63
N CYS A 182 10.55 -3.27 -5.39
CA CYS A 182 11.36 -2.46 -4.46
C CYS A 182 12.72 -2.06 -5.06
N HIS A 183 13.25 -2.88 -5.99
CA HIS A 183 14.45 -2.61 -6.76
C HIS A 183 14.26 -1.51 -7.83
N LYS A 184 13.16 -1.54 -8.60
CA LYS A 184 12.84 -0.47 -9.57
C LYS A 184 12.54 0.87 -8.90
N ALA A 185 12.05 0.85 -7.66
CA ALA A 185 11.87 2.06 -6.85
C ALA A 185 13.20 2.70 -6.37
N GLN A 186 14.38 2.22 -6.77
CA GLN A 186 15.66 2.79 -6.37
C GLN A 186 15.96 4.13 -7.07
N GLY A 187 15.73 5.23 -6.35
CA GLY A 187 15.97 6.60 -6.84
C GLY A 187 14.67 7.37 -7.00
N ALA A 188 13.59 6.68 -7.38
CA ALA A 188 12.23 7.21 -7.32
C ALA A 188 11.91 7.73 -5.92
N THR A 189 11.33 8.92 -5.86
CA THR A 189 10.81 9.52 -4.63
C THR A 189 9.28 9.59 -4.75
N VAL A 190 8.58 8.96 -3.82
CA VAL A 190 7.11 9.05 -3.70
C VAL A 190 6.76 9.73 -2.39
N GLU A 191 5.57 10.30 -2.30
CA GLU A 191 5.09 10.83 -1.04
C GLU A 191 4.58 9.71 -0.13
N THR A 192 3.87 8.73 -0.71
CA THR A 192 3.36 7.55 -0.01
C THR A 192 3.81 6.24 -0.68
N ALA A 193 4.38 5.32 0.09
CA ALA A 193 4.74 3.97 -0.37
C ALA A 193 3.91 2.91 0.38
N LEU A 194 3.29 1.99 -0.36
CA LEU A 194 2.50 0.88 0.17
C LEU A 194 3.21 -0.45 -0.10
N LEU A 195 3.89 -0.99 0.91
CA LEU A 195 4.73 -2.18 0.80
C LEU A 195 3.92 -3.46 1.06
N TYR A 196 3.80 -4.30 0.04
CA TYR A 196 3.29 -5.66 0.13
C TYR A 196 4.39 -6.61 0.65
N GLY A 197 4.36 -6.87 1.95
CA GLY A 197 5.24 -7.78 2.68
C GLY A 197 4.64 -9.18 2.76
N THR A 198 4.94 -10.02 1.77
CA THR A 198 4.81 -11.47 1.90
C THR A 198 6.19 -12.11 2.10
N GLY A 199 6.21 -13.41 2.43
CA GLY A 199 7.34 -14.19 2.99
C GLY A 199 8.71 -14.19 2.28
N ALA A 200 8.92 -13.34 1.28
CA ALA A 200 10.20 -12.98 0.68
C ALA A 200 10.78 -11.64 1.22
N LEU A 201 10.14 -10.97 2.19
CA LEU A 201 10.60 -9.68 2.71
C LEU A 201 11.84 -9.82 3.61
N THR A 202 13.03 -9.78 3.00
CA THR A 202 14.28 -9.70 3.74
C THR A 202 14.41 -8.35 4.47
N ARG A 203 15.23 -8.30 5.53
CA ARG A 203 15.55 -7.06 6.25
C ARG A 203 16.02 -5.92 5.33
N GLU A 204 16.80 -6.26 4.30
CA GLU A 204 17.32 -5.32 3.32
C GLU A 204 16.23 -4.83 2.36
N ALA A 205 15.36 -5.72 1.87
CA ALA A 205 14.21 -5.33 1.06
C ALA A 205 13.22 -4.44 1.84
N GLY A 206 12.96 -4.76 3.11
CA GLY A 206 12.17 -3.94 4.03
C GLY A 206 12.76 -2.54 4.23
N TYR A 207 14.06 -2.43 4.51
CA TYR A 207 14.76 -1.13 4.59
C TYR A 207 14.64 -0.32 3.30
N VAL A 208 14.89 -0.98 2.17
CA VAL A 208 14.87 -0.37 0.83
C VAL A 208 13.49 0.18 0.48
N ALA A 209 12.42 -0.51 0.86
CA ALA A 209 11.05 -0.10 0.58
C ALA A 209 10.50 0.93 1.57
N LEU A 210 10.69 0.74 2.88
CA LEU A 210 10.26 1.65 3.95
C LEU A 210 11.03 3.00 3.96
N SER A 211 11.97 3.19 3.03
CA SER A 211 12.70 4.46 2.81
C SER A 211 12.33 5.15 1.49
N ARG A 212 11.26 4.73 0.79
CA ARG A 212 10.80 5.33 -0.48
C ARG A 212 9.74 6.41 -0.32
N GLY A 213 8.86 6.29 0.67
CA GLY A 213 7.89 7.32 1.04
C GLY A 213 8.55 8.52 1.72
N ARG A 214 8.23 9.72 1.23
CA ARG A 214 8.70 11.02 1.75
C ARG A 214 7.82 11.54 2.89
N ALA A 215 6.55 11.16 2.94
CA ALA A 215 5.61 11.57 3.98
C ALA A 215 4.93 10.39 4.69
N ALA A 216 4.85 9.22 4.05
CA ALA A 216 4.31 8.00 4.65
C ALA A 216 4.85 6.73 4.00
N ASN A 217 5.21 5.75 4.82
CA ASN A 217 5.43 4.37 4.40
C ASN A 217 4.43 3.48 5.16
N HIS A 218 3.78 2.54 4.46
CA HIS A 218 2.87 1.55 5.03
C HIS A 218 3.34 0.15 4.68
N LEU A 219 3.20 -0.80 5.60
CA LEU A 219 3.55 -2.21 5.45
C LEU A 219 2.29 -3.07 5.58
N TYR A 220 2.05 -3.92 4.59
CA TYR A 220 0.95 -4.88 4.54
C TYR A 220 1.51 -6.29 4.66
N VAL A 221 1.09 -7.06 5.67
CA VAL A 221 1.54 -8.46 5.88
C VAL A 221 0.37 -9.40 6.10
N PRO A 222 0.51 -10.71 5.79
CA PRO A 222 -0.54 -11.67 6.10
C PRO A 222 -0.72 -11.83 7.62
N ASP A 223 -1.96 -12.00 8.08
CA ASP A 223 -2.28 -12.42 9.45
C ASP A 223 -1.86 -13.88 9.71
N ASP A 224 -1.98 -14.73 8.67
CA ASP A 224 -1.70 -16.15 8.74
C ASP A 224 -0.19 -16.49 8.69
N PRO A 225 0.26 -17.55 9.38
CA PRO A 225 1.61 -18.07 9.21
C PRO A 225 1.78 -18.67 7.81
N VAL A 226 2.47 -17.94 6.93
CA VAL A 226 2.83 -18.38 5.57
C VAL A 226 3.44 -19.78 5.61
N ASP A 227 2.82 -20.73 4.90
CA ASP A 227 3.14 -22.17 4.98
C ASP A 227 4.65 -22.43 4.75
N GLU A 228 5.26 -23.09 5.74
CA GLU A 228 6.69 -23.41 5.72
C GLU A 228 7.04 -24.41 4.61
N ARG A 229 6.08 -25.19 4.10
CA ARG A 229 6.32 -26.24 3.10
C ARG A 229 6.47 -25.71 1.67
N THR A 230 5.93 -24.54 1.35
CA THR A 230 5.93 -24.02 -0.03
C THR A 230 7.20 -23.24 -0.40
N VAL A 231 8.08 -22.92 0.57
CA VAL A 231 9.09 -21.85 0.37
C VAL A 231 10.45 -22.16 1.03
N ALA A 232 11.18 -23.16 0.56
CA ALA A 232 12.49 -23.54 1.08
C ALA A 232 13.65 -22.61 0.61
N VAL A 233 13.72 -21.37 1.09
CA VAL A 233 14.88 -20.46 0.89
C VAL A 233 15.15 -19.62 2.14
N ASP A 234 16.31 -19.86 2.77
CA ASP A 234 17.09 -19.05 3.74
C ASP A 234 16.39 -18.46 5.00
N GLY A 235 17.09 -18.52 6.13
CA GLY A 235 16.58 -18.24 7.49
C GLY A 235 16.39 -16.76 7.85
N LYS A 236 16.12 -15.88 6.88
CA LYS A 236 16.18 -14.41 7.03
C LYS A 236 14.81 -13.72 7.20
N ARG A 237 13.80 -14.45 7.69
CA ARG A 237 12.37 -14.05 7.66
C ARG A 237 11.83 -13.54 9.00
N HIS A 238 12.52 -12.56 9.59
CA HIS A 238 12.09 -11.96 10.85
C HIS A 238 10.88 -11.02 10.69
N LEU A 239 10.91 -10.15 9.67
CA LEU A 239 9.96 -9.04 9.51
C LEU A 239 8.49 -9.50 9.47
N ASP A 240 8.12 -10.39 8.55
CA ASP A 240 6.72 -10.79 8.36
C ASP A 240 6.15 -11.51 9.60
N ARG A 241 6.93 -12.44 10.16
CA ARG A 241 6.57 -13.19 11.38
C ARG A 241 6.39 -12.28 12.59
N LEU A 242 7.18 -11.23 12.70
CA LEU A 242 7.04 -10.25 13.77
C LEU A 242 5.89 -9.28 13.51
N ALA A 243 5.72 -8.79 12.28
CA ALA A 243 4.63 -7.88 11.91
C ALA A 243 3.27 -8.52 12.21
N ALA A 244 3.07 -9.79 11.85
CA ALA A 244 1.90 -10.58 12.24
C ALA A 244 1.76 -10.69 13.77
N ARG A 245 2.84 -11.05 14.50
CA ARG A 245 2.84 -11.13 15.98
C ARG A 245 2.49 -9.79 16.67
N LEU A 246 2.92 -8.66 16.11
CA LEU A 246 2.65 -7.31 16.61
C LEU A 246 1.22 -6.85 16.28
N ALA A 247 0.71 -7.22 15.10
CA ALA A 247 -0.69 -7.00 14.72
C ALA A 247 -1.63 -7.76 15.67
N VAL A 248 -1.43 -9.07 15.84
CA VAL A 248 -2.20 -9.93 16.76
C VAL A 248 -2.25 -9.35 18.18
N ARG A 249 -1.11 -8.85 18.70
CA ARG A 249 -1.08 -8.19 20.01
C ARG A 249 -1.92 -6.90 20.06
N ARG A 250 -1.90 -6.05 19.03
CA ARG A 250 -2.75 -4.83 19.02
C ARG A 250 -4.21 -5.13 18.81
N THR A 251 -4.59 -6.11 17.99
CA THR A 251 -5.99 -6.56 17.84
C THR A 251 -6.56 -7.03 19.18
N GLN A 252 -5.81 -7.84 19.94
CA GLN A 252 -6.20 -8.23 21.31
C GLN A 252 -6.28 -7.04 22.28
N THR A 253 -5.36 -6.08 22.20
CA THR A 253 -5.32 -4.88 23.06
C THR A 253 -6.48 -3.91 22.78
N LEU A 254 -6.92 -3.82 21.52
CA LEU A 254 -8.09 -3.02 21.13
C LEU A 254 -9.39 -3.67 21.58
N ALA A 255 -9.52 -5.00 21.43
CA ALA A 255 -10.68 -5.76 21.91
C ALA A 255 -10.85 -5.64 23.44
N THR A 256 -9.76 -5.74 24.22
CA THR A 256 -9.83 -5.52 25.69
C THR A 256 -10.22 -4.09 26.06
N ARG A 257 -9.79 -3.08 25.30
CA ARG A 257 -10.23 -1.69 25.51
C ARG A 257 -11.70 -1.45 25.15
N GLN A 258 -12.26 -2.16 24.17
CA GLN A 258 -13.71 -2.10 23.89
C GLN A 258 -14.54 -2.72 25.02
N LEU A 259 -14.15 -3.88 25.54
CA LEU A 259 -14.85 -4.54 26.65
C LEU A 259 -14.92 -3.67 27.92
N HIS A 260 -13.89 -2.86 28.19
CA HIS A 260 -13.88 -1.94 29.33
C HIS A 260 -14.76 -0.68 29.18
N ARG A 261 -15.42 -0.45 28.03
CA ARG A 261 -16.26 0.75 27.81
C ARG A 261 -17.76 0.54 28.02
N SER A 262 -18.19 -0.66 28.38
CA SER A 262 -19.59 -1.03 28.57
C SER A 262 -20.03 -1.02 30.04
N VAL A 263 -20.09 0.17 30.66
CA VAL A 263 -20.73 0.34 31.98
C VAL A 263 -21.63 1.59 32.03
N PRO A 264 -22.93 1.41 31.81
CA PRO A 264 -23.99 2.19 32.46
C PRO A 264 -24.92 1.25 33.26
N GLY A 265 -25.34 1.57 34.48
CA GLY A 265 -25.03 2.72 35.32
C GLY A 265 -25.50 2.48 36.76
N ARG A 266 -25.45 3.50 37.62
CA ARG A 266 -25.92 3.39 39.02
C ARG A 266 -27.38 2.94 39.09
N TRP A 267 -27.64 1.89 39.87
CA TRP A 267 -28.89 1.78 40.62
C TRP A 267 -28.65 2.40 42.00
N GLN A 268 -29.52 3.33 42.42
CA GLN A 268 -29.53 3.87 43.79
C GLN A 268 -30.86 3.52 44.44
N PRO A 269 -30.88 3.24 45.76
CA PRO A 269 -32.10 2.87 46.45
C PRO A 269 -32.95 4.10 46.73
N ASP A 270 -34.26 3.95 46.55
CA ASP A 270 -35.26 4.90 47.06
C ASP A 270 -35.80 4.42 48.42
N SER A 271 -36.19 5.35 49.30
CA SER A 271 -36.65 5.03 50.66
C SER A 271 -37.56 6.13 51.22
N THR A 272 -38.39 5.79 52.23
CA THR A 272 -39.57 6.56 52.73
C THR A 272 -40.74 6.57 51.75
N LEU A 273 -42.04 6.54 52.12
CA LEU A 273 -42.81 6.32 53.37
C LEU A 273 -44.21 5.79 52.91
N VAL A 274 -45.20 5.33 53.69
CA VAL A 274 -45.57 5.36 55.12
C VAL A 274 -46.03 3.96 55.58
N ALA A 275 -46.10 3.68 56.89
CA ALA A 275 -46.67 2.45 57.47
C ALA A 275 -48.19 2.53 57.72
N GLN A 276 -48.89 1.38 57.86
CA GLN A 276 -49.80 1.11 59.00
C GLN A 276 -50.37 -0.33 59.11
N GLN A 277 -50.13 -0.95 60.27
CA GLN A 277 -51.01 -1.81 61.10
C GLN A 277 -51.56 -3.20 60.67
N ARG A 278 -51.67 -4.05 61.73
CA ARG A 278 -52.48 -5.28 61.96
C ARG A 278 -52.02 -6.55 61.22
N THR A 279 -51.48 -7.60 61.88
CA THR A 279 -51.92 -8.50 62.98
C THR A 279 -52.71 -9.72 62.51
N GLU A 280 -52.53 -10.84 63.24
CA GLU A 280 -53.06 -12.20 62.99
C GLU A 280 -52.35 -12.96 61.83
N GLY A 281 -52.02 -14.25 61.94
CA GLY A 281 -51.98 -15.12 63.14
C GLY A 281 -51.79 -16.62 62.83
N ILE A 282 -51.21 -17.35 63.80
CA ILE A 282 -51.40 -18.80 64.08
C ILE A 282 -50.89 -19.84 63.03
N SER A 283 -49.88 -20.63 63.45
CA SER A 283 -49.58 -22.04 63.06
C SER A 283 -49.29 -22.39 61.58
N ARG A 284 -48.61 -23.50 61.25
CA ARG A 284 -48.20 -24.65 62.08
C ARG A 284 -46.84 -25.21 61.64
#